data_AF-A0A7V9NT97-F1
#
_entry.id   AF-A0A7V9NT97-F1
#
_cell.length_a   1.000
_cell.length_b   1.000
_cell.length_c   1.000
_cell.angle_alpha   90.00
_cell.angle_beta   90.00
_cell.angle_gamma   90.00
#
_symmetry.space_group_name_H-M   'P 1'
#
loop_
_entity.id
_entity.type
_entity.pdbx_description
1 polymer ?
#
loop_
_entity_poly.entity_id
_entity_poly.type
_entity_poly.pdbx_seq_one_letter_code
_entity_poly.pdbx_strand_id
1 'polypeptide(L)' 'RDWGADGTTMAWCCTEGERAYVGDRRVIDSLADELTEIVGETVFVELRRRLQP' A
#
# COMPACT_ATOMS: atom_id res chain seq x y z
N ARG A 1 -17.26 13.07 8.18
CA ARG A 1 -18.10 13.10 6.95
C ARG A 1 -17.14 13.40 5.82
N ASP A 2 -16.60 12.34 5.22
CA ASP A 2 -15.17 12.26 4.95
C ASP A 2 -14.78 12.67 3.52
N TRP A 3 -15.75 13.11 2.73
CA TRP A 3 -15.59 13.53 1.33
C TRP A 3 -16.44 14.76 0.97
N GLY A 4 -16.75 15.61 1.94
CA GLY A 4 -17.56 16.81 1.71
C GLY A 4 -19.07 16.52 1.58
N ALA A 5 -19.83 17.49 1.05
CA ALA A 5 -21.30 17.46 1.03
C ALA A 5 -21.88 16.35 0.13
N ASP A 6 -21.17 16.02 -0.94
CA ASP A 6 -21.59 15.06 -1.97
C ASP A 6 -21.03 13.65 -1.74
N GLY A 7 -20.19 13.49 -0.72
CA GLY A 7 -19.52 12.23 -0.41
C GLY A 7 -20.38 11.28 0.40
N THR A 8 -20.50 10.03 -0.03
CA THR A 8 -21.02 8.95 0.82
C THR A 8 -20.12 8.77 2.05
N THR A 9 -20.71 8.54 3.22
CA THR A 9 -19.93 8.21 4.42
C THR A 9 -19.27 6.86 4.19
N MET A 10 -17.95 6.86 4.04
CA MET A 10 -17.17 5.63 3.91
C MET A 10 -17.04 5.02 5.30
N ALA A 11 -17.54 3.80 5.47
CA ALA A 11 -17.14 3.01 6.62
C ALA A 11 -15.65 2.69 6.44
N TRP A 12 -14.79 3.41 7.17
CA TRP A 12 -13.37 3.07 7.24
C TRP A 12 -13.26 1.68 7.89
N CYS A 13 -13.03 0.65 7.07
CA CYS A 13 -12.82 -0.69 7.56
C CYS A 13 -11.33 -0.82 7.88
N CYS A 14 -10.97 -0.90 9.17
CA CYS A 14 -9.59 -1.10 9.59
C CYS A 14 -9.02 -2.33 8.88
N THR A 15 -7.95 -2.17 8.11
CA THR A 15 -7.16 -3.25 7.50
C THR A 15 -6.29 -3.96 8.55
N GLU A 16 -6.82 -4.17 9.74
CA GLU A 16 -6.11 -4.77 10.89
C GLU A 16 -6.46 -6.24 11.09
N GLY A 17 -7.46 -6.76 10.37
CA GLY A 17 -7.82 -8.17 10.44
C GLY A 17 -6.77 -9.07 9.79
N GLU A 18 -6.71 -10.34 10.19
CA GLU A 18 -5.74 -11.33 9.66
C GLU A 18 -5.77 -11.45 8.12
N ARG A 19 -6.95 -11.19 7.52
CA ARG A 19 -7.13 -11.17 6.06
C ARG A 19 -6.62 -9.90 5.36
N ALA A 20 -6.13 -8.91 6.08
CA ALA A 20 -5.52 -7.72 5.49
C ALA A 20 -4.09 -7.97 4.98
N TYR A 21 -3.48 -9.07 5.43
CA TYR A 21 -2.11 -9.46 5.07
C TYR A 21 -2.06 -10.83 4.39
N VAL A 22 -3.11 -11.18 3.63
CA VAL A 22 -3.17 -12.44 2.87
C VAL A 22 -2.73 -12.17 1.43
N GLY A 23 -1.61 -12.76 1.04
CA GLY A 23 -1.05 -12.66 -0.29
C GLY A 23 0.06 -13.69 -0.45
N ASP A 24 0.23 -14.21 -1.66
CA ASP A 24 1.32 -15.13 -1.99
C ASP A 24 2.65 -14.39 -2.22
N ARG A 25 2.58 -13.08 -2.42
CA ARG A 25 3.71 -12.18 -2.66
C ARG A 25 3.63 -10.96 -1.75
N ARG A 26 4.80 -10.43 -1.42
CA ARG A 26 4.93 -9.21 -0.60
C ARG A 26 4.48 -8.02 -1.43
N VAL A 27 3.85 -7.02 -0.79
CA VAL A 27 3.38 -5.80 -1.47
C VAL A 27 4.49 -5.08 -2.25
N ILE A 28 5.70 -5.01 -1.66
CA ILE A 28 6.88 -4.40 -2.30
C ILE A 28 7.30 -5.11 -3.59
N ASP A 29 6.96 -6.39 -3.75
CA ASP A 29 7.24 -7.18 -4.94
C ASP A 29 6.07 -7.18 -5.92
N SER A 30 4.82 -7.20 -5.43
CA SER A 30 3.63 -7.24 -6.29
C SER A 30 3.31 -5.91 -6.97
N LEU A 31 3.74 -4.78 -6.39
CA LEU A 31 3.50 -3.43 -6.89
C LEU A 31 4.80 -2.72 -7.30
N ALA A 32 5.81 -3.47 -7.74
CA ALA A 32 7.13 -2.92 -8.00
C ALA A 32 7.12 -1.79 -9.05
N ASP A 33 6.35 -1.96 -10.12
CA ASP A 33 6.26 -0.99 -11.21
C ASP A 33 5.58 0.30 -10.74
N GLU A 34 4.41 0.19 -10.11
CA GLU A 34 3.64 1.35 -9.61
C GLU A 34 4.40 2.11 -8.52
N LEU A 35 5.04 1.38 -7.60
CA LEU A 35 5.86 2.01 -6.57
C LEU A 35 7.07 2.72 -7.19
N THR A 36 7.70 2.13 -8.20
CA THR A 36 8.80 2.78 -8.92
C THR A 36 8.35 4.06 -9.61
N GLU A 37 7.17 4.09 -10.23
CA GLU A 37 6.61 5.30 -10.85
C GLU A 37 6.30 6.40 -9.82
N ILE A 38 5.80 6.05 -8.64
CA ILE A 38 5.41 7.01 -7.60
C ILE A 38 6.63 7.60 -6.88
N VAL A 39 7.57 6.75 -6.47
CA VAL A 39 8.69 7.17 -5.60
C VAL A 39 10.01 7.35 -6.33
N GLY A 40 10.12 6.84 -7.56
CA GLY A 40 11.35 6.78 -8.33
C GLY A 40 12.23 5.57 -7.96
N GLU A 41 13.09 5.16 -8.90
CA GLU A 41 13.93 3.96 -8.81
C GLU A 41 14.83 3.95 -7.56
N THR A 42 15.54 5.06 -7.31
CA THR A 42 16.47 5.16 -6.16
C THR A 42 15.76 4.92 -4.83
N VAL A 43 14.55 5.45 -4.66
CA VAL A 43 13.77 5.28 -3.43
C VAL A 43 13.22 3.87 -3.35
N PHE A 44 12.72 3.31 -4.46
CA PHE A 44 12.22 1.93 -4.50
C PHE A 44 13.30 0.92 -4.07
N VAL A 45 14.53 1.08 -4.57
CA VAL A 45 15.67 0.22 -4.17
C VAL A 45 15.94 0.30 -2.67
N GLU A 46 15.93 1.49 -2.08
CA GLU A 46 16.18 1.66 -0.65
C GLU A 46 15.04 1.08 0.21
N LEU A 47 13.79 1.25 -0.22
CA LEU A 47 12.63 0.62 0.43
C LEU A 47 12.75 -0.91 0.41
N ARG A 48 13.07 -1.49 -0.75
CA ARG A 48 13.29 -2.93 -0.89
C ARG A 48 14.39 -3.43 0.04
N ARG A 49 15.50 -2.68 0.17
CA ARG A 49 16.62 -3.01 1.07
C ARG A 49 16.20 -3.00 2.55
N ARG A 50 15.47 -1.98 3.01
CA ARG A 50 15.05 -1.85 4.42
C ARG A 50 14.04 -2.89 4.86
N LEU A 51 13.28 -3.44 3.92
CA LEU A 51 12.27 -4.44 4.19
C LEU A 51 12.82 -5.87 4.09
N GLN A 52 14.10 -6.09 3.79
CA GLN A 52 14.69 -7.42 3.88
C GLN A 52 14.76 -7.86 5.36
N PRO A 53 14.45 -9.14 5.67
CA PRO A 53 14.56 -9.66 7.03
C PRO A 53 16.00 -9.67 7.55
#